data_AF-A0A4Y7MNG5-F1
#
_entry.id   AF-A0A4Y7MNG5-F1
#
_cell.length_a   1.000
_cell.length_b   1.000
_cell.length_c   1.000
_cell.angle_alpha   90.00
_cell.angle_beta   90.00
_cell.angle_gamma   90.00
#
_symmetry.space_group_name_H-M   'P 1'
#
loop_
_entity.id
_entity.type
_entity.pdbx_description
1 polymer ?
#
loop_
_entity_poly.entity_id
_entity_poly.type
_entity_poly.pdbx_seq_one_letter_code
_entity_poly.pdbx_strand_id
1 'polypeptide(L)'
;MASIYIQTTNLSSNLDRLDALIDTVRNETNIVSQVDDWFGGFKEFTAKRHAIDWMNQNMTDEQFSTYLKNYLFTQKGAKFRRNFKFEDPLQCRSAIAPPISVCSQQVRGMATLKMISIRLKSVKNIQKITQSMKMVSAAKYTKAERELKLARPYGIGAQEFYKKAEVKDEEGEKGQLIIAVSSDRGLCGAVHSSIGRIVKTDIAANPNTKVVIVGDKVRNILQRLYAKNIAMVVTEVGRKPAVFGDAALVAQSIINSGIEFSKGKILFNAFRTVVSFRTTEMPLYSQNAVANASKLPVYDSLDSDVIQSYTEFSLASLLFYSMKENATSEQSSRMTAMDNASKNAGEMIDKLTMTFNRTRQAVITRELIEIISGCATLNVN
;
A
#
# COMPACT_ATOMS: atom_id res chain seq x y z
N MET A 1 28.02 26.18 0.42
CA MET A 1 28.35 27.28 1.34
C MET A 1 28.92 28.39 0.47
N ALA A 2 28.12 29.42 0.21
CA ALA A 2 28.53 30.72 -0.33
C ALA A 2 27.38 31.65 0.04
N SER A 3 27.63 32.60 0.93
CA SER A 3 26.65 33.57 1.40
C SER A 3 26.90 34.85 0.62
N ILE A 4 26.00 35.22 -0.28
CA ILE A 4 26.04 36.53 -0.94
C ILE A 4 25.21 37.46 -0.05
N TYR A 5 25.89 38.36 0.66
CA TYR A 5 25.22 39.48 1.30
C TYR A 5 24.76 40.42 0.20
N ILE A 6 23.44 40.49 -0.02
CA ILE A 6 22.83 41.48 -0.89
C ILE A 6 22.84 42.80 -0.11
N GLN A 7 23.95 43.52 -0.15
CA GLN A 7 23.92 44.94 0.15
C GLN A 7 23.41 45.65 -1.12
N THR A 8 22.29 46.36 -0.97
CA THR A 8 21.84 47.48 -1.80
C THR A 8 21.99 47.29 -3.31
N THR A 9 20.96 46.72 -3.95
CA THR A 9 20.86 46.70 -5.40
C THR A 9 19.55 47.31 -5.89
N ASN A 10 19.66 48.27 -6.82
CA ASN A 10 18.54 48.98 -7.45
C ASN A 10 17.67 47.99 -8.24
N LEU A 11 16.50 47.59 -7.72
CA LEU A 11 15.60 46.65 -8.41
C LEU A 11 14.90 47.30 -9.62
N SER A 12 14.81 48.63 -9.62
CA SER A 12 14.13 49.45 -10.63
C SER A 12 14.80 49.47 -12.01
N SER A 13 16.12 49.26 -12.08
CA SER A 13 16.89 49.40 -13.34
C SER A 13 16.91 48.13 -14.21
N ASN A 14 16.32 47.02 -13.73
CA ASN A 14 16.38 45.71 -14.41
C ASN A 14 14.98 45.12 -14.75
N LEU A 15 13.95 45.96 -14.75
CA LEU A 15 12.54 45.55 -14.88
C LEU A 15 12.22 44.97 -16.28
N ASP A 16 12.80 45.52 -17.35
CA ASP A 16 12.57 45.07 -18.73
C ASP A 16 13.10 43.66 -19.00
N ARG A 17 14.24 43.32 -18.39
CA ARG A 17 14.85 41.98 -18.51
C ARG A 17 14.02 40.92 -17.79
N LEU A 18 13.37 41.32 -16.70
CA LEU A 18 12.48 40.46 -15.93
C LEU A 18 11.20 40.16 -16.73
N ASP A 19 10.75 41.12 -17.55
CA ASP A 19 9.58 40.97 -18.42
C ASP A 19 9.83 40.01 -19.59
N ALA A 20 10.92 40.23 -20.33
CA ALA A 20 11.30 39.37 -21.45
C ALA A 20 11.46 37.89 -21.04
N LEU A 21 11.88 37.64 -19.80
CA LEU A 21 12.12 36.30 -19.28
C LEU A 21 10.85 35.64 -18.75
N ILE A 22 9.94 36.40 -18.13
CA ILE A 22 8.58 35.91 -17.82
C ILE A 22 7.83 35.52 -19.09
N ASP A 23 7.96 36.32 -20.16
CA ASP A 23 7.34 36.02 -21.44
C ASP A 23 7.94 34.77 -22.10
N THR A 24 9.25 34.56 -21.96
CA THR A 24 9.90 33.30 -22.40
C THR A 24 9.32 32.09 -21.67
N VAL A 25 9.13 32.18 -20.35
CA VAL A 25 8.55 31.10 -19.53
C VAL A 25 7.06 30.88 -19.81
N ARG A 26 6.30 31.94 -20.14
CA ARG A 26 4.90 31.84 -20.56
C ARG A 26 4.75 31.22 -21.95
N ASN A 27 5.71 31.48 -22.85
CA ASN A 27 5.70 31.00 -24.23
C ASN A 27 6.27 29.58 -24.41
N GLU A 28 6.91 28.99 -23.39
CA GLU A 28 7.16 27.54 -23.33
C GLU A 28 5.85 26.76 -23.03
N THR A 29 4.95 26.77 -24.01
CA THR A 29 3.51 26.49 -23.89
C THR A 29 3.08 25.04 -23.71
N ASN A 30 3.99 24.07 -23.55
CA ASN A 30 3.54 22.67 -23.46
C ASN A 30 3.08 22.22 -22.05
N ILE A 31 3.38 22.97 -20.98
CA ILE A 31 3.19 22.44 -19.60
C ILE A 31 2.69 23.48 -18.58
N VAL A 32 2.67 24.78 -18.90
CA VAL A 32 2.33 25.84 -17.94
C VAL A 32 0.99 26.49 -18.30
N SER A 33 -0.06 26.21 -17.52
CA SER A 33 -1.38 26.83 -17.71
C SER A 33 -1.49 28.22 -17.09
N GLN A 34 -0.73 28.50 -16.01
CA GLN A 34 -0.61 29.81 -15.37
C GLN A 34 0.77 29.93 -14.71
N VAL A 35 1.47 31.03 -14.99
CA VAL A 35 2.67 31.47 -14.26
C VAL A 35 2.20 32.40 -13.16
N ASP A 36 2.38 31.99 -11.89
CA ASP A 36 1.97 32.81 -10.75
C ASP A 36 3.14 33.73 -10.34
N ASP A 37 3.30 34.84 -11.06
CA ASP A 37 4.39 35.79 -10.89
C ASP A 37 3.96 37.01 -10.06
N TRP A 38 4.75 37.35 -9.04
CA TRP A 38 4.49 38.54 -8.24
C TRP A 38 4.63 39.81 -9.06
N PHE A 39 5.51 39.80 -10.07
CA PHE A 39 5.84 40.94 -10.90
C PHE A 39 4.72 41.32 -11.87
N GLY A 40 4.11 40.36 -12.58
CA GLY A 40 2.94 40.62 -13.42
C GLY A 40 1.78 41.25 -12.64
N GLY A 41 1.45 40.71 -11.47
CA GLY A 41 0.44 41.30 -10.59
C GLY A 41 0.84 42.67 -10.03
N PHE A 42 2.13 42.90 -9.80
CA PHE A 42 2.67 44.18 -9.36
C PHE A 42 2.61 45.26 -10.46
N LYS A 43 2.92 44.91 -11.71
CA LYS A 43 2.76 45.77 -12.89
C LYS A 43 1.31 46.17 -13.11
N GLU A 44 0.37 45.21 -13.04
CA GLU A 44 -1.06 45.52 -13.10
C GLU A 44 -1.50 46.48 -11.99
N PHE A 45 -0.99 46.28 -10.77
CA PHE A 45 -1.32 47.10 -9.62
C PHE A 45 -0.85 48.55 -9.77
N THR A 46 0.39 48.74 -10.22
CA THR A 46 1.01 50.05 -10.40
C THR A 46 0.47 50.79 -11.62
N ALA A 47 0.24 50.10 -12.74
CA ALA A 47 -0.39 50.67 -13.92
C ALA A 47 -1.80 51.22 -13.62
N LYS A 48 -2.61 50.48 -12.83
CA LYS A 48 -3.99 50.90 -12.49
C LYS A 48 -4.06 52.04 -11.48
N ARG A 49 -3.09 52.13 -10.56
CA ARG A 49 -3.22 52.99 -9.37
C ARG A 49 -2.30 54.21 -9.39
N HIS A 50 -1.22 54.14 -10.15
CA HIS A 50 -0.19 55.17 -10.24
C HIS A 50 0.08 55.61 -11.70
N ALA A 51 -0.65 55.06 -12.69
CA ALA A 51 -0.53 55.38 -14.12
C ALA A 51 0.93 55.32 -14.64
N ILE A 52 1.70 54.37 -14.12
CA ILE A 52 3.12 54.20 -14.46
C ILE A 52 3.21 53.45 -15.79
N ASP A 53 3.88 54.07 -16.77
CA ASP A 53 4.27 53.41 -18.01
C ASP A 53 5.61 52.69 -17.80
N TRP A 54 5.50 51.36 -17.67
CA TRP A 54 6.63 50.48 -17.40
C TRP A 54 7.63 50.40 -18.56
N MET A 55 7.27 50.87 -19.77
CA MET A 55 8.17 50.87 -20.93
C MET A 55 9.05 52.13 -21.02
N ASN A 56 8.75 53.22 -20.29
CA ASN A 56 9.34 54.54 -20.56
C ASN A 56 9.77 55.36 -19.32
N GLN A 57 9.60 54.87 -18.09
CA GLN A 57 9.96 55.63 -16.89
C GLN A 57 11.02 54.93 -16.02
N ASN A 58 12.10 55.67 -15.72
CA ASN A 58 13.05 55.31 -14.67
C ASN A 58 12.42 55.57 -13.29
N MET A 59 11.92 54.53 -12.65
CA MET A 59 11.39 54.60 -11.28
C MET A 59 12.55 54.62 -10.27
N THR A 60 12.49 55.48 -9.25
CA THR A 60 13.51 55.47 -8.19
C THR A 60 13.30 54.30 -7.22
N ASP A 61 14.37 53.86 -6.54
CA ASP A 61 14.30 52.75 -5.57
C ASP A 61 13.29 52.97 -4.43
N GLU A 62 13.16 54.23 -3.98
CA GLU A 62 12.21 54.62 -2.96
C GLU A 62 10.76 54.48 -3.44
N GLN A 63 10.51 54.88 -4.70
CA GLN A 63 9.20 54.72 -5.34
C GLN A 63 8.87 53.25 -5.54
N PHE A 64 9.83 52.46 -6.05
CA PHE A 64 9.69 51.02 -6.23
C PHE A 64 9.36 50.33 -4.90
N SER A 65 10.11 50.60 -3.84
CA SER A 65 9.91 50.00 -2.51
C SER A 65 8.55 50.38 -1.92
N THR A 66 8.12 51.63 -2.12
CA THR A 66 6.81 52.12 -1.66
C THR A 66 5.66 51.43 -2.39
N TYR A 67 5.74 51.29 -3.72
CA TYR A 67 4.72 50.60 -4.48
C TYR A 67 4.70 49.10 -4.21
N LEU A 68 5.88 48.47 -4.09
CA LEU A 68 5.98 47.05 -3.79
C LEU A 68 5.39 46.76 -2.41
N LYS A 69 5.67 47.59 -1.40
CA LYS A 69 4.99 47.53 -0.10
C LYS A 69 3.47 47.59 -0.29
N ASN A 70 2.96 48.60 -0.97
CA ASN A 70 1.52 48.76 -1.18
C ASN A 70 0.88 47.55 -1.87
N TYR A 71 1.55 46.98 -2.88
CA TYR A 71 1.11 45.77 -3.57
C TYR A 71 1.13 44.55 -2.65
N LEU A 72 2.23 44.30 -1.94
CA LEU A 72 2.36 43.19 -1.00
C LEU A 72 1.27 43.25 0.06
N PHE A 73 0.84 44.45 0.48
CA PHE A 73 -0.24 44.63 1.45
C PHE A 73 -1.67 44.50 0.88
N THR A 74 -1.85 44.26 -0.43
CA THR A 74 -3.15 43.89 -1.03
C THR A 74 -3.52 42.42 -0.84
N GLN A 75 -4.77 42.05 -1.13
CA GLN A 75 -5.20 40.65 -1.15
C GLN A 75 -4.42 39.80 -2.18
N LYS A 76 -4.12 40.35 -3.36
CA LYS A 76 -3.36 39.64 -4.41
C LYS A 76 -1.87 39.50 -4.08
N GLY A 77 -1.25 40.53 -3.51
CA GLY A 77 0.17 40.52 -3.15
C GLY A 77 0.48 39.82 -1.82
N ALA A 78 -0.51 39.61 -0.95
CA ALA A 78 -0.33 39.00 0.37
C ALA A 78 0.37 37.62 0.32
N LYS A 79 0.08 36.83 -0.72
CA LYS A 79 0.67 35.50 -0.94
C LYS A 79 2.19 35.54 -1.14
N PHE A 80 2.73 36.67 -1.59
CA PHE A 80 4.16 36.86 -1.87
C PHE A 80 4.91 37.55 -0.72
N ARG A 81 4.24 38.06 0.31
CA ARG A 81 4.89 38.79 1.44
C ARG A 81 6.05 38.04 2.08
N ARG A 82 5.94 36.71 2.19
CA ARG A 82 6.96 35.86 2.82
C ARG A 82 8.28 35.83 2.04
N ASN A 83 8.27 36.25 0.77
CA ASN A 83 9.47 36.29 -0.07
C ASN A 83 10.28 37.58 0.13
N PHE A 84 9.74 38.59 0.83
CA PHE A 84 10.34 39.90 1.01
C PHE A 84 10.57 40.20 2.49
N LYS A 85 11.69 40.85 2.81
CA LYS A 85 12.02 41.37 4.14
C LYS A 85 12.16 42.89 4.06
N PHE A 86 11.55 43.59 5.01
CA PHE A 86 11.78 45.01 5.20
C PHE A 86 13.02 45.16 6.08
N GLU A 87 13.97 45.99 5.67
CA GLU A 87 15.21 46.22 6.43
C GLU A 87 14.94 46.88 7.78
N ASP A 88 13.94 47.78 7.82
CA ASP A 88 13.46 48.42 9.04
C ASP A 88 11.99 48.07 9.37
N PRO A 89 11.58 48.14 10.65
CA PRO A 89 10.20 47.95 11.05
C PRO A 89 9.27 48.99 10.40
N LEU A 90 8.10 48.53 9.94
CA LEU A 90 7.09 49.38 9.33
C LEU A 90 6.52 50.35 10.38
N GLN A 91 6.89 51.62 10.27
CA GLN A 91 6.32 52.69 11.10
C GLN A 91 4.99 53.18 10.52
N CYS A 92 3.99 53.37 11.38
CA CYS A 92 2.72 53.94 10.95
C CYS A 92 2.88 55.45 10.71
N ARG A 93 2.35 55.95 9.57
CA ARG A 93 2.40 57.36 9.11
C ARG A 93 3.75 57.88 8.58
N SER A 94 4.74 57.04 8.32
CA SER A 94 5.91 57.45 7.53
C SER A 94 5.56 57.56 6.04
N ALA A 95 6.02 58.62 5.36
CA ALA A 95 5.81 58.80 3.92
C ALA A 95 6.67 57.85 3.08
N ILE A 96 7.81 57.40 3.63
CA ILE A 96 8.81 56.59 2.95
C ILE A 96 8.73 55.15 3.48
N ALA A 97 8.66 54.19 2.56
CA ALA A 97 8.76 52.77 2.88
C ALA A 97 10.24 52.39 3.06
N PRO A 98 10.58 51.58 4.08
CA PRO A 98 11.95 51.12 4.24
C PRO A 98 12.36 50.22 3.05
N PRO A 99 13.65 50.18 2.72
CA PRO A 99 14.17 49.33 1.65
C PRO A 99 13.75 47.87 1.87
N ILE A 100 13.37 47.22 0.76
CA ILE A 100 12.86 45.85 0.75
C ILE A 100 13.92 44.95 0.14
N SER A 101 14.56 44.12 0.95
CA SER A 101 15.46 43.07 0.45
C SER A 101 14.71 41.75 0.27
N VAL A 102 15.08 41.00 -0.77
CA VAL A 102 14.47 39.69 -1.03
C VAL A 102 15.03 38.67 -0.04
N CYS A 103 14.14 37.96 0.67
CA CYS A 103 14.57 36.99 1.65
C CYS A 103 14.85 35.64 0.96
N SER A 104 16.13 35.29 0.79
CA SER A 104 16.51 33.91 0.48
C SER A 104 16.38 33.04 1.72
N GLN A 105 15.16 32.64 2.09
CA GLN A 105 14.99 31.60 3.10
C GLN A 105 15.49 30.28 2.53
N GLN A 106 16.66 29.82 2.99
CA GLN A 106 17.05 28.42 2.86
C GLN A 106 16.02 27.58 3.62
N VAL A 107 15.04 27.05 2.90
CA VAL A 107 14.15 26.02 3.44
C VAL A 107 14.96 24.73 3.55
N ARG A 108 15.70 24.58 4.66
CA ARG A 108 16.27 23.30 5.09
C ARG A 108 15.09 22.37 5.36
N GLY A 109 14.78 21.49 4.41
CA GLY A 109 13.67 20.54 4.52
C GLY A 109 12.92 20.28 3.22
N MET A 110 13.24 20.97 2.12
CA MET A 110 12.63 20.64 0.84
C MET A 110 13.23 19.33 0.30
N ALA A 111 12.40 18.31 0.14
CA ALA A 111 12.77 17.18 -0.71
C ALA A 111 13.18 17.76 -2.06
N THR A 112 14.41 17.51 -2.49
CA THR A 112 14.92 18.04 -3.76
C THR A 112 13.95 17.68 -4.87
N LEU A 113 13.74 18.55 -5.87
CA LEU A 113 12.85 18.25 -7.01
C LEU A 113 13.08 16.86 -7.59
N LYS A 114 14.36 16.46 -7.65
CA LYS A 114 14.81 15.13 -8.04
C LYS A 114 14.22 14.00 -7.16
N MET A 115 14.21 14.15 -5.84
CA MET A 115 13.63 13.15 -4.93
C MET A 115 12.11 13.00 -5.13
N ILE A 116 11.38 14.12 -5.25
CA ILE A 116 9.94 14.09 -5.49
C ILE A 116 9.64 13.43 -6.85
N SER A 117 10.41 13.77 -7.88
CA SER A 117 10.29 13.17 -9.22
C SER A 117 10.56 11.66 -9.21
N ILE A 118 11.64 11.21 -8.55
CA ILE A 118 11.97 9.78 -8.39
C ILE A 118 10.83 9.05 -7.66
N ARG A 119 10.33 9.63 -6.57
CA ARG A 119 9.22 9.05 -5.81
C ARG A 119 7.95 8.96 -6.66
N LEU A 120 7.62 10.01 -7.40
CA LEU A 120 6.46 10.04 -8.29
C LEU A 120 6.56 8.97 -9.39
N LYS A 121 7.74 8.80 -10.01
CA LYS A 121 8.00 7.72 -10.97
C LYS A 121 7.82 6.33 -10.34
N SER A 122 8.34 6.14 -9.13
CA SER A 122 8.20 4.88 -8.39
C SER A 122 6.74 4.55 -8.07
N VAL A 123 5.97 5.50 -7.53
CA VAL A 123 4.55 5.28 -7.20
C VAL A 123 3.71 5.02 -8.46
N LYS A 124 3.97 5.70 -9.58
CA LYS A 124 3.35 5.39 -10.88
C LYS A 124 3.65 3.96 -11.34
N ASN A 125 4.88 3.48 -11.18
CA ASN A 125 5.22 2.10 -11.51
C ASN A 125 4.51 1.11 -10.59
N ILE A 126 4.44 1.38 -9.28
CA ILE A 126 3.70 0.55 -8.32
C ILE A 126 2.21 0.49 -8.69
N GLN A 127 1.60 1.61 -9.10
CA GLN A 127 0.21 1.64 -9.55
C GLN A 127 -0.02 0.73 -10.77
N LYS A 128 0.86 0.78 -11.78
CA LYS A 128 0.79 -0.10 -12.95
C LYS A 128 0.94 -1.57 -12.58
N ILE A 129 1.91 -1.90 -11.72
CA ILE A 129 2.15 -3.28 -11.27
C ILE A 129 0.93 -3.82 -10.52
N THR A 130 0.37 -3.03 -9.60
CA THR A 130 -0.82 -3.43 -8.82
C THR A 130 -2.05 -3.58 -9.70
N GLN A 131 -2.24 -2.72 -10.69
CA GLN A 131 -3.32 -2.85 -11.68
C GLN A 131 -3.19 -4.13 -12.51
N SER A 132 -1.99 -4.43 -13.02
CA SER A 132 -1.73 -5.68 -13.72
C SER A 132 -1.92 -6.90 -12.81
N MET A 133 -1.45 -6.84 -11.56
CA MET A 133 -1.59 -7.93 -10.60
C MET A 133 -3.04 -8.17 -10.19
N LYS A 134 -3.87 -7.12 -10.13
CA LYS A 134 -5.33 -7.23 -9.98
C LYS A 134 -5.92 -8.06 -11.12
N MET A 135 -5.59 -7.73 -12.38
CA MET A 135 -6.09 -8.47 -13.56
C MET A 135 -5.63 -9.93 -13.58
N VAL A 136 -4.36 -10.19 -13.24
CA VAL A 136 -3.84 -11.56 -13.11
C VAL A 136 -4.56 -12.33 -12.02
N SER A 137 -4.81 -11.71 -10.87
CA SER A 137 -5.52 -12.33 -9.75
C SER A 137 -7.00 -12.57 -10.08
N ALA A 138 -7.63 -11.66 -10.82
CA ALA A 138 -9.00 -11.82 -11.32
C ALA A 138 -9.11 -13.05 -12.24
N ALA A 139 -8.21 -13.20 -13.21
CA ALA A 139 -8.20 -14.35 -14.10
C ALA A 139 -7.99 -15.69 -13.33
N LYS A 140 -7.08 -15.70 -12.35
CA LYS A 140 -6.85 -16.87 -11.48
C LYS A 140 -8.04 -17.17 -10.57
N TYR A 141 -8.68 -16.13 -10.03
CA TYR A 141 -9.90 -16.25 -9.24
C TYR A 141 -11.01 -16.92 -10.05
N THR A 142 -11.28 -16.45 -11.26
CA THR A 142 -12.33 -17.05 -12.14
C THR A 142 -12.07 -18.53 -12.39
N LYS A 143 -10.81 -18.92 -12.60
CA LYS A 143 -10.43 -20.33 -12.73
C LYS A 143 -10.64 -21.11 -11.44
N ALA A 144 -10.18 -20.58 -10.30
CA ALA A 144 -10.32 -21.21 -9.00
C ALA A 144 -11.79 -21.38 -8.59
N GLU A 145 -12.66 -20.40 -8.85
CA GLU A 145 -14.09 -20.47 -8.55
C GLU A 145 -14.78 -21.60 -9.34
N ARG A 146 -14.44 -21.76 -10.63
CA ARG A 146 -14.96 -22.87 -11.46
C ARG A 146 -14.54 -24.22 -10.91
N GLU A 147 -13.27 -24.38 -10.55
CA GLU A 147 -12.75 -25.61 -9.97
C GLU A 147 -13.32 -25.89 -8.58
N LEU A 148 -13.57 -24.84 -7.78
CA LEU A 148 -14.16 -24.96 -6.45
C LEU A 148 -15.58 -25.53 -6.49
N LYS A 149 -16.40 -25.12 -7.47
CA LYS A 149 -17.76 -25.66 -7.65
C LYS A 149 -17.76 -27.17 -7.83
N LEU A 150 -16.76 -27.70 -8.54
CA LEU A 150 -16.59 -29.14 -8.76
C LEU A 150 -16.01 -29.86 -7.53
N ALA A 151 -15.22 -29.17 -6.71
CA ALA A 151 -14.57 -29.75 -5.53
C ALA A 151 -15.46 -29.78 -4.28
N ARG A 152 -16.49 -28.92 -4.19
CA ARG A 152 -17.40 -28.84 -3.02
C ARG A 152 -18.04 -30.18 -2.61
N PRO A 153 -18.54 -31.02 -3.54
CA PRO A 153 -19.13 -32.31 -3.18
C PRO A 153 -18.18 -33.23 -2.42
N TYR A 154 -16.87 -33.20 -2.69
CA TYR A 154 -15.87 -34.02 -1.99
C TYR A 154 -15.79 -33.67 -0.49
N GLY A 155 -15.86 -32.39 -0.16
CA GLY A 155 -15.83 -31.93 1.24
C GLY A 155 -17.15 -32.18 1.96
N ILE A 156 -18.26 -31.76 1.35
CA ILE A 156 -19.60 -31.87 1.96
C ILE A 156 -19.98 -33.35 2.16
N GLY A 157 -19.74 -34.20 1.16
CA GLY A 157 -20.06 -35.62 1.24
C GLY A 157 -19.29 -36.34 2.35
N ALA A 158 -17.99 -36.08 2.47
CA ALA A 158 -17.17 -36.65 3.53
C ALA A 158 -17.59 -36.14 4.92
N GLN A 159 -17.90 -34.85 5.08
CA GLN A 159 -18.40 -34.31 6.36
C GLN A 159 -19.75 -34.92 6.77
N GLU A 160 -20.65 -35.12 5.80
CA GLU A 160 -21.98 -35.65 6.07
C GLU A 160 -21.92 -37.11 6.55
N PHE A 161 -20.96 -37.90 6.08
CA PHE A 161 -20.68 -39.23 6.62
C PHE A 161 -20.35 -39.16 8.11
N TYR A 162 -19.34 -38.38 8.50
CA TYR A 162 -18.93 -38.30 9.91
C TYR A 162 -20.04 -37.80 10.82
N LYS A 163 -20.88 -36.88 10.32
CA LYS A 163 -22.04 -36.38 11.04
C LYS A 163 -23.10 -37.46 11.24
N LYS A 164 -23.42 -38.24 10.20
CA LYS A 164 -24.43 -39.32 10.26
C LYS A 164 -23.98 -40.52 11.07
N ALA A 165 -22.70 -40.88 10.98
CA ALA A 165 -22.08 -41.92 11.80
C ALA A 165 -21.93 -41.50 13.28
N GLU A 166 -22.14 -40.20 13.59
CA GLU A 166 -21.98 -39.61 14.93
C GLU A 166 -20.59 -39.90 15.50
N VAL A 167 -19.56 -39.70 14.67
CA VAL A 167 -18.17 -39.81 15.10
C VAL A 167 -17.87 -38.68 16.08
N LYS A 168 -17.27 -39.03 17.22
CA LYS A 168 -16.84 -38.09 18.25
C LYS A 168 -15.31 -38.09 18.34
N ASP A 169 -14.76 -37.00 18.86
CA ASP A 169 -13.35 -36.96 19.25
C ASP A 169 -13.06 -38.10 20.24
N GLU A 170 -11.87 -38.69 20.17
CA GLU A 170 -11.44 -39.66 21.17
C GLU A 170 -11.25 -38.97 22.53
N GLU A 171 -11.70 -39.62 23.59
CA GLU A 171 -11.37 -39.22 24.96
C GLU A 171 -9.92 -39.68 25.24
N GLY A 172 -8.98 -38.73 25.41
CA GLY A 172 -7.59 -39.08 25.67
C GLY A 172 -6.61 -37.91 25.72
N GLU A 173 -5.41 -38.20 26.22
CA GLU A 173 -4.32 -37.24 26.41
C GLU A 173 -3.40 -37.08 25.19
N LYS A 174 -3.67 -37.75 24.05
CA LYS A 174 -2.78 -37.76 22.87
C LYS A 174 -2.65 -36.40 22.18
N GLY A 175 -3.29 -35.36 22.70
CA GLY A 175 -3.18 -33.99 22.23
C GLY A 175 -4.02 -33.72 20.99
N GLN A 176 -3.77 -32.57 20.39
CA GLN A 176 -4.57 -32.03 19.29
C GLN A 176 -3.74 -31.91 18.01
N LEU A 177 -4.28 -32.33 16.87
CA LEU A 177 -3.70 -32.08 15.55
C LEU A 177 -4.45 -30.96 14.84
N ILE A 178 -3.70 -29.96 14.36
CA ILE A 178 -4.25 -28.90 13.52
C ILE A 178 -3.56 -28.93 12.15
N ILE A 179 -4.35 -29.08 11.09
CA ILE A 179 -3.89 -28.90 9.72
C ILE A 179 -4.23 -27.47 9.29
N ALA A 180 -3.23 -26.61 9.17
CA ALA A 180 -3.39 -25.21 8.78
C ALA A 180 -3.15 -25.04 7.27
N VAL A 181 -4.23 -24.81 6.51
CA VAL A 181 -4.18 -24.70 5.04
C VAL A 181 -4.01 -23.26 4.60
N SER A 182 -2.85 -22.97 4.01
CA SER A 182 -2.44 -21.63 3.57
C SER A 182 -1.86 -21.66 2.14
N SER A 183 -0.97 -20.72 1.82
CA SER A 183 -0.26 -20.66 0.53
C SER A 183 1.15 -20.13 0.72
N ASP A 184 2.00 -20.22 -0.29
CA ASP A 184 3.35 -19.66 -0.25
C ASP A 184 3.41 -18.17 -0.65
N ARG A 185 2.36 -17.68 -1.31
CA ARG A 185 2.34 -16.33 -1.87
C ARG A 185 1.77 -15.31 -0.89
N GLY A 186 2.36 -14.11 -0.90
CA GLY A 186 1.90 -12.97 -0.11
C GLY A 186 0.87 -12.09 -0.83
N LEU A 187 0.73 -10.87 -0.32
CA LEU A 187 -0.11 -9.80 -0.89
C LEU A 187 -1.61 -10.15 -1.02
N CYS A 188 -2.10 -11.07 -0.18
CA CYS A 188 -3.49 -11.56 -0.19
C CYS A 188 -4.28 -11.10 1.05
N GLY A 189 -3.95 -9.94 1.61
CA GLY A 189 -4.64 -9.39 2.78
C GLY A 189 -4.49 -10.28 4.02
N ALA A 190 -5.59 -10.52 4.73
CA ALA A 190 -5.62 -11.20 6.04
C ALA A 190 -5.75 -12.73 5.98
N VAL A 191 -5.67 -13.35 4.81
CA VAL A 191 -5.89 -14.79 4.58
C VAL A 191 -4.95 -15.65 5.45
N HIS A 192 -3.66 -15.31 5.52
CA HIS A 192 -2.68 -16.07 6.30
C HIS A 192 -2.70 -15.72 7.79
N SER A 193 -2.88 -14.44 8.10
CA SER A 193 -2.88 -13.95 9.48
C SER A 193 -4.09 -14.40 10.27
N SER A 194 -5.25 -14.58 9.62
CA SER A 194 -6.46 -15.11 10.27
C SER A 194 -6.25 -16.55 10.76
N ILE A 195 -5.75 -17.44 9.91
CA ILE A 195 -5.40 -18.81 10.28
C ILE A 195 -4.33 -18.82 11.37
N GLY A 196 -3.23 -18.07 11.16
CA GLY A 196 -2.14 -18.02 12.13
C GLY A 196 -2.57 -17.53 13.51
N ARG A 197 -3.55 -16.61 13.60
CA ARG A 197 -4.09 -16.14 14.89
C ARG A 197 -4.88 -17.24 15.61
N ILE A 198 -5.74 -17.97 14.90
CA ILE A 198 -6.53 -19.06 15.49
C ILE A 198 -5.59 -20.17 15.98
N VAL A 199 -4.63 -20.58 15.16
CA VAL A 199 -3.64 -21.60 15.54
C VAL A 199 -2.86 -21.21 16.81
N LYS A 200 -2.44 -19.94 16.92
CA LYS A 200 -1.78 -19.45 18.16
C LYS A 200 -2.67 -19.55 19.38
N THR A 201 -3.95 -19.22 19.22
CA THR A 201 -4.94 -19.27 20.30
C THR A 201 -5.15 -20.71 20.75
N ASP A 202 -5.26 -21.65 19.81
CA ASP A 202 -5.41 -23.07 20.11
C ASP A 202 -4.16 -23.67 20.79
N ILE A 203 -2.96 -23.35 20.31
CA ILE A 203 -1.71 -23.81 20.95
C ILE A 203 -1.57 -23.25 22.37
N ALA A 204 -1.99 -22.01 22.60
CA ALA A 204 -1.97 -21.41 23.93
C ALA A 204 -2.94 -22.10 24.89
N ALA A 205 -4.10 -22.54 24.40
CA ALA A 205 -5.08 -23.31 25.19
C ALA A 205 -4.62 -24.76 25.43
N ASN A 206 -4.03 -25.40 24.41
CA ASN A 206 -3.59 -26.79 24.44
C ASN A 206 -2.10 -26.89 24.03
N PRO A 207 -1.14 -26.85 24.98
CA PRO A 207 0.29 -26.85 24.67
C PRO A 207 0.78 -28.09 23.90
N ASN A 208 0.10 -29.23 24.04
CA ASN A 208 0.40 -30.48 23.32
C ASN A 208 -0.10 -30.48 21.86
N THR A 209 -0.59 -29.36 21.35
CA THR A 209 -1.06 -29.25 19.96
C THR A 209 0.10 -29.40 18.97
N LYS A 210 -0.04 -30.31 18.01
CA LYS A 210 0.83 -30.44 16.84
C LYS A 210 0.16 -29.79 15.63
N VAL A 211 0.98 -29.12 14.81
CA VAL A 211 0.51 -28.39 13.63
C VAL A 211 1.19 -28.92 12.38
N VAL A 212 0.38 -29.31 11.41
CA VAL A 212 0.80 -29.57 10.03
C VAL A 212 0.42 -28.35 9.21
N ILE A 213 1.40 -27.77 8.52
CA ILE A 213 1.21 -26.54 7.77
C ILE A 213 1.25 -26.86 6.27
N VAL A 214 0.17 -26.52 5.57
CA VAL A 214 0.12 -26.59 4.11
C VAL A 214 0.37 -25.18 3.58
N GLY A 215 1.56 -24.95 3.01
CA GLY A 215 2.08 -23.67 2.59
C GLY A 215 3.06 -23.02 3.58
N ASP A 216 3.87 -22.07 3.11
CA ASP A 216 4.99 -21.50 3.87
C ASP A 216 4.59 -20.27 4.72
N LYS A 217 3.49 -19.58 4.39
CA LYS A 217 3.16 -18.30 5.06
C LYS A 217 2.77 -18.47 6.53
N VAL A 218 2.04 -19.52 6.87
CA VAL A 218 1.68 -19.78 8.28
C VAL A 218 2.89 -20.27 9.08
N ARG A 219 3.82 -21.02 8.48
CA ARG A 219 5.08 -21.41 9.12
C ARG A 219 5.83 -20.18 9.62
N ASN A 220 6.01 -19.17 8.76
CA ASN A 220 6.69 -17.93 9.12
C ASN A 220 6.03 -17.19 10.31
N ILE A 221 4.71 -17.31 10.48
CA ILE A 221 3.96 -16.69 11.59
C ILE A 221 4.20 -17.42 12.92
N LEU A 222 4.41 -18.74 12.87
CA LEU A 222 4.51 -19.61 14.04
C LEU A 222 5.96 -19.91 14.45
N GLN A 223 6.90 -19.96 13.51
CA GLN A 223 8.28 -20.43 13.70
C GLN A 223 9.01 -19.74 14.86
N ARG A 224 8.75 -18.46 15.14
CA ARG A 224 9.47 -17.74 16.21
C ARG A 224 9.03 -18.14 17.62
N LEU A 225 7.76 -18.47 17.83
CA LEU A 225 7.18 -18.70 19.16
C LEU A 225 6.79 -20.16 19.40
N TYR A 226 6.40 -20.87 18.34
CA TYR A 226 5.79 -22.20 18.41
C TYR A 226 6.49 -23.21 17.50
N ALA A 227 7.80 -23.07 17.27
CA ALA A 227 8.56 -24.01 16.42
C ALA A 227 8.41 -25.47 16.86
N LYS A 228 8.35 -25.73 18.17
CA LYS A 228 8.24 -27.07 18.76
C LYS A 228 6.88 -27.76 18.46
N ASN A 229 5.86 -26.96 18.15
CA ASN A 229 4.52 -27.45 17.83
C ASN A 229 4.38 -27.77 16.33
N ILE A 230 5.28 -27.28 15.47
CA ILE A 230 5.24 -27.56 14.03
C ILE A 230 5.77 -28.97 13.80
N ALA A 231 4.90 -29.88 13.34
CA ALA A 231 5.25 -31.26 13.05
C ALA A 231 5.71 -31.44 11.60
N MET A 232 5.02 -30.80 10.66
CA MET A 232 5.31 -30.91 9.23
C MET A 232 4.96 -29.62 8.50
N VAL A 233 5.70 -29.33 7.44
CA VAL A 233 5.42 -28.22 6.51
C VAL A 233 5.46 -28.75 5.08
N VAL A 234 4.42 -28.47 4.32
CA VAL A 234 4.33 -28.71 2.88
C VAL A 234 4.51 -27.38 2.16
N THR A 235 5.43 -27.32 1.20
CA THR A 235 5.72 -26.10 0.40
C THR A 235 5.32 -26.30 -1.07
N GLU A 236 5.54 -25.27 -1.89
CA GLU A 236 5.11 -25.16 -3.30
C GLU A 236 3.58 -25.14 -3.50
N VAL A 237 2.84 -24.74 -2.46
CA VAL A 237 1.38 -24.65 -2.45
C VAL A 237 0.92 -23.30 -2.99
N GLY A 238 0.07 -23.32 -4.03
CA GLY A 238 -0.51 -22.13 -4.66
C GLY A 238 0.32 -21.55 -5.82
N ARG A 239 1.41 -22.22 -6.23
CA ARG A 239 2.14 -21.89 -7.46
C ARG A 239 1.35 -22.32 -8.70
N LYS A 240 0.95 -23.59 -8.73
CA LYS A 240 -0.01 -24.19 -9.68
C LYS A 240 -1.35 -24.43 -8.96
N PRO A 241 -2.48 -24.51 -9.67
CA PRO A 241 -3.75 -24.94 -9.07
C PRO A 241 -3.59 -26.34 -8.49
N ALA A 242 -3.98 -26.54 -7.22
CA ALA A 242 -3.87 -27.83 -6.55
C ALA A 242 -4.72 -28.88 -7.27
N VAL A 243 -4.15 -30.06 -7.50
CA VAL A 243 -4.88 -31.23 -8.01
C VAL A 243 -5.13 -32.23 -6.88
N PHE A 244 -6.00 -33.22 -7.11
CA PHE A 244 -6.28 -34.23 -6.09
C PHE A 244 -5.02 -35.02 -5.67
N GLY A 245 -4.12 -35.29 -6.63
CA GLY A 245 -2.83 -35.93 -6.35
C GLY A 245 -1.98 -35.15 -5.35
N ASP A 246 -1.99 -33.82 -5.37
CA ASP A 246 -1.26 -33.00 -4.40
C ASP A 246 -1.82 -33.22 -2.99
N ALA A 247 -3.16 -33.23 -2.85
CA ALA A 247 -3.83 -33.47 -1.58
C ALA A 247 -3.60 -34.90 -1.06
N ALA A 248 -3.57 -35.89 -1.95
CA ALA A 248 -3.27 -37.28 -1.61
C ALA A 248 -1.83 -37.45 -1.10
N LEU A 249 -0.84 -36.80 -1.73
CA LEU A 249 0.54 -36.80 -1.24
C LEU A 249 0.68 -36.17 0.15
N VAL A 250 -0.06 -35.09 0.41
CA VAL A 250 -0.10 -34.47 1.74
C VAL A 250 -0.76 -35.39 2.75
N ALA A 251 -1.90 -36.01 2.42
CA ALA A 251 -2.58 -36.97 3.27
C ALA A 251 -1.65 -38.14 3.64
N GLN A 252 -0.99 -38.73 2.64
CA GLN A 252 -0.06 -39.84 2.83
C GLN A 252 1.13 -39.44 3.70
N SER A 253 1.66 -38.22 3.51
CA SER A 253 2.75 -37.70 4.35
C SER A 253 2.31 -37.56 5.82
N ILE A 254 1.08 -37.10 6.06
CA ILE A 254 0.51 -36.98 7.41
C ILE A 254 0.33 -38.37 8.03
N ILE A 255 -0.21 -39.34 7.29
CA ILE A 255 -0.38 -40.72 7.78
C ILE A 255 0.99 -41.34 8.12
N ASN A 256 1.95 -41.25 7.20
CA ASN A 256 3.29 -41.81 7.37
C ASN A 256 4.10 -41.15 8.50
N SER A 257 3.71 -39.94 8.92
CA SER A 257 4.39 -39.26 10.03
C SER A 257 4.11 -39.88 11.40
N GLY A 258 3.12 -40.77 11.50
CA GLY A 258 2.78 -41.46 12.75
C GLY A 258 2.32 -40.52 13.86
N ILE A 259 1.82 -39.33 13.52
CA ILE A 259 1.32 -38.37 14.52
C ILE A 259 0.00 -38.90 15.06
N GLU A 260 0.02 -39.39 16.28
CA GLU A 260 -1.20 -39.73 17.01
C GLU A 260 -1.84 -38.46 17.60
N PHE A 261 -3.17 -38.40 17.56
CA PHE A 261 -3.95 -37.31 18.13
C PHE A 261 -5.31 -37.83 18.57
N SER A 262 -5.85 -37.26 19.65
CA SER A 262 -7.21 -37.56 20.12
C SER A 262 -8.25 -36.65 19.47
N LYS A 263 -7.84 -35.41 19.14
CA LYS A 263 -8.68 -34.39 18.51
C LYS A 263 -8.00 -33.76 17.31
N GLY A 264 -8.64 -33.80 16.14
CA GLY A 264 -8.10 -33.23 14.92
C GLY A 264 -8.99 -32.11 14.36
N LYS A 265 -8.38 -31.10 13.73
CA LYS A 265 -9.12 -30.15 12.89
C LYS A 265 -8.32 -29.62 11.71
N ILE A 266 -9.00 -29.37 10.60
CA ILE A 266 -8.48 -28.70 9.41
C ILE A 266 -8.96 -27.25 9.43
N LEU A 267 -8.03 -26.30 9.50
CA LEU A 267 -8.27 -24.87 9.44
C LEU A 267 -7.98 -24.34 8.03
N PHE A 268 -8.97 -23.68 7.44
CA PHE A 268 -8.88 -23.10 6.11
C PHE A 268 -9.80 -21.88 5.97
N ASN A 269 -9.66 -21.12 4.89
CA ASN A 269 -10.55 -20.01 4.59
C ASN A 269 -11.63 -20.44 3.59
N ALA A 270 -12.88 -20.58 4.06
CA ALA A 270 -14.03 -20.82 3.22
C ALA A 270 -14.44 -19.56 2.44
N PHE A 271 -14.58 -19.73 1.13
CA PHE A 271 -14.98 -18.67 0.23
C PHE A 271 -16.48 -18.39 0.37
N ARG A 272 -16.84 -17.12 0.60
CA ARG A 272 -18.25 -16.68 0.65
C ARG A 272 -18.59 -15.78 -0.52
N THR A 273 -17.87 -14.67 -0.66
CA THR A 273 -18.02 -13.70 -1.74
C THR A 273 -16.65 -13.22 -2.17
N VAL A 274 -16.58 -12.48 -3.27
CA VAL A 274 -15.33 -11.88 -3.76
C VAL A 274 -14.65 -10.99 -2.72
N VAL A 275 -15.42 -10.37 -1.82
CA VAL A 275 -14.90 -9.43 -0.81
C VAL A 275 -14.69 -10.13 0.55
N SER A 276 -15.48 -11.17 0.85
CA SER A 276 -15.50 -11.80 2.17
C SER A 276 -15.18 -13.29 2.09
N PHE A 277 -14.28 -13.73 2.96
CA PHE A 277 -14.07 -15.13 3.31
C PHE A 277 -14.32 -15.32 4.80
N ARG A 278 -14.52 -16.56 5.24
CA ARG A 278 -14.60 -16.91 6.66
C ARG A 278 -13.57 -18.00 6.96
N THR A 279 -12.74 -17.79 7.97
CA THR A 279 -11.89 -18.86 8.48
C THR A 279 -12.77 -19.87 9.21
N THR A 280 -12.76 -21.10 8.74
CA THR A 280 -13.60 -22.19 9.24
C THR A 280 -12.73 -23.37 9.62
N GLU A 281 -13.19 -24.10 10.62
CA GLU A 281 -12.61 -25.37 11.02
C GLU A 281 -13.52 -26.52 10.59
N MET A 282 -12.89 -27.62 10.20
CA MET A 282 -13.53 -28.88 9.86
C MET A 282 -12.93 -29.96 10.76
N PRO A 283 -13.74 -30.80 11.42
CA PRO A 283 -13.22 -31.83 12.30
C PRO A 283 -12.41 -32.85 11.49
N LEU A 284 -11.36 -33.38 12.10
CA LEU A 284 -10.56 -34.47 11.60
C LEU A 284 -10.55 -35.57 12.66
N TYR A 285 -10.99 -36.76 12.28
CA TYR A 285 -11.09 -37.90 13.18
C TYR A 285 -9.96 -38.89 12.92
N SER A 286 -9.47 -39.52 13.98
CA SER A 286 -8.57 -40.67 13.92
C SER A 286 -9.33 -41.92 13.45
N GLN A 287 -8.59 -42.92 12.96
CA GLN A 287 -9.18 -44.18 12.52
C GLN A 287 -9.94 -44.90 13.66
N ASN A 288 -9.39 -44.86 14.87
CA ASN A 288 -10.00 -45.45 16.06
C ASN A 288 -11.30 -44.70 16.46
N ALA A 289 -11.35 -43.37 16.37
CA ALA A 289 -12.57 -42.59 16.59
C ALA A 289 -13.68 -43.01 15.62
N VAL A 290 -13.34 -43.21 14.35
CA VAL A 290 -14.29 -43.63 13.32
C VAL A 290 -14.78 -45.05 13.58
N ALA A 291 -13.89 -45.98 13.94
CA ALA A 291 -14.25 -47.37 14.26
C ALA A 291 -15.18 -47.48 15.47
N ASN A 292 -15.05 -46.58 16.45
CA ASN A 292 -15.87 -46.55 17.67
C ASN A 292 -17.16 -45.70 17.53
N ALA A 293 -17.52 -45.28 16.32
CA ALA A 293 -18.66 -44.39 16.13
C ALA A 293 -19.99 -45.11 16.37
N SER A 294 -20.89 -44.46 17.12
CA SER A 294 -22.12 -45.08 17.65
C SER A 294 -23.08 -45.61 16.58
N LYS A 295 -23.14 -44.95 15.42
CA LYS A 295 -24.02 -45.34 14.31
C LYS A 295 -23.28 -46.06 13.18
N LEU A 296 -22.01 -46.41 13.39
CA LEU A 296 -21.24 -47.19 12.43
C LEU A 296 -21.84 -48.59 12.17
N PRO A 297 -22.40 -49.31 13.16
CA PRO A 297 -23.00 -50.64 12.93
C PRO A 297 -24.23 -50.65 12.00
N VAL A 298 -24.78 -49.48 11.65
CA VAL A 298 -25.90 -49.36 10.68
C VAL A 298 -25.40 -49.57 9.24
N TYR A 299 -24.11 -49.40 9.00
CA TYR A 299 -23.49 -49.57 7.69
C TYR A 299 -23.12 -51.04 7.47
N ASP A 300 -23.37 -51.53 6.26
CA ASP A 300 -23.06 -52.89 5.85
C ASP A 300 -21.63 -53.00 5.28
N SER A 301 -21.07 -54.22 5.27
CA SER A 301 -19.78 -54.54 4.64
C SER A 301 -18.60 -53.71 5.15
N LEU A 302 -18.58 -53.48 6.47
CA LEU A 302 -17.49 -52.77 7.13
C LEU A 302 -16.44 -53.74 7.69
N ASP A 303 -15.38 -53.92 6.91
CA ASP A 303 -14.15 -54.58 7.39
C ASP A 303 -13.13 -53.54 7.85
N SER A 304 -12.14 -53.96 8.65
CA SER A 304 -11.05 -53.09 9.12
C SER A 304 -10.34 -52.37 7.96
N ASP A 305 -10.15 -53.09 6.85
CA ASP A 305 -9.45 -52.62 5.66
C ASP A 305 -10.27 -51.58 4.90
N VAL A 306 -11.60 -51.72 4.91
CA VAL A 306 -12.53 -50.76 4.29
C VAL A 306 -12.55 -49.47 5.09
N ILE A 307 -12.59 -49.56 6.43
CA ILE A 307 -12.53 -48.37 7.31
C ILE A 307 -11.21 -47.64 7.09
N GLN A 308 -10.09 -48.37 7.05
CA GLN A 308 -8.78 -47.77 6.78
C GLN A 308 -8.79 -47.04 5.43
N SER A 309 -9.12 -47.76 4.35
CA SER A 309 -9.15 -47.20 2.98
C SER A 309 -10.05 -45.96 2.89
N TYR A 310 -11.21 -46.00 3.54
CA TYR A 310 -12.15 -44.87 3.57
C TYR A 310 -11.58 -43.68 4.35
N THR A 311 -10.98 -43.89 5.53
CA THR A 311 -10.40 -42.80 6.32
C THR A 311 -9.26 -42.10 5.59
N GLU A 312 -8.39 -42.86 4.92
CA GLU A 312 -7.29 -42.32 4.11
C GLU A 312 -7.83 -41.51 2.91
N PHE A 313 -8.80 -42.06 2.18
CA PHE A 313 -9.45 -41.37 1.07
C PHE A 313 -10.21 -40.12 1.50
N SER A 314 -10.88 -40.19 2.65
CA SER A 314 -11.63 -39.09 3.24
C SER A 314 -10.69 -37.95 3.64
N LEU A 315 -9.55 -38.24 4.28
CA LEU A 315 -8.53 -37.24 4.59
C LEU A 315 -8.05 -36.51 3.32
N ALA A 316 -7.71 -37.25 2.26
CA ALA A 316 -7.32 -36.66 0.99
C ALA A 316 -8.43 -35.78 0.39
N SER A 317 -9.70 -36.21 0.48
CA SER A 317 -10.86 -35.48 -0.01
C SER A 317 -11.11 -34.18 0.76
N LEU A 318 -11.01 -34.21 2.10
CA LEU A 318 -11.14 -33.02 2.96
C LEU A 318 -10.00 -32.02 2.72
N LEU A 319 -8.77 -32.52 2.54
CA LEU A 319 -7.63 -31.69 2.17
C LEU A 319 -7.82 -31.05 0.80
N PHE A 320 -8.22 -31.82 -0.21
CA PHE A 320 -8.50 -31.28 -1.54
C PHE A 320 -9.57 -30.17 -1.50
N TYR A 321 -10.68 -30.41 -0.79
CA TYR A 321 -11.73 -29.43 -0.59
C TYR A 321 -11.21 -28.15 0.08
N SER A 322 -10.51 -28.28 1.21
CA SER A 322 -9.97 -27.14 1.97
C SER A 322 -8.92 -26.35 1.19
N MET A 323 -8.07 -27.01 0.40
CA MET A 323 -7.10 -26.37 -0.49
C MET A 323 -7.80 -25.55 -1.59
N LYS A 324 -8.89 -26.06 -2.18
CA LYS A 324 -9.65 -25.35 -3.22
C LYS A 324 -10.42 -24.15 -2.67
N GLU A 325 -11.06 -24.29 -1.50
CA GLU A 325 -11.71 -23.18 -0.80
C GLU A 325 -10.69 -22.08 -0.46
N ASN A 326 -9.55 -22.46 0.13
CA ASN A 326 -8.52 -21.51 0.51
C ASN A 326 -7.88 -20.82 -0.71
N ALA A 327 -7.60 -21.55 -1.80
CA ALA A 327 -7.07 -20.95 -3.03
C ALA A 327 -8.01 -19.91 -3.63
N THR A 328 -9.32 -20.16 -3.61
CA THR A 328 -10.34 -19.21 -4.11
C THR A 328 -10.43 -17.96 -3.23
N SER A 329 -10.44 -18.15 -1.90
CA SER A 329 -10.37 -17.06 -0.91
C SER A 329 -9.08 -16.23 -1.04
N GLU A 330 -7.96 -16.88 -1.33
CA GLU A 330 -6.67 -16.22 -1.51
C GLU A 330 -6.65 -15.33 -2.76
N GLN A 331 -7.12 -15.81 -3.90
CA GLN A 331 -7.13 -15.02 -5.14
C GLN A 331 -8.13 -13.85 -5.08
N SER A 332 -9.31 -14.06 -4.49
CA SER A 332 -10.30 -12.99 -4.31
C SER A 332 -9.80 -11.90 -3.36
N SER A 333 -9.20 -12.27 -2.23
CA SER A 333 -8.58 -11.33 -1.30
C SER A 333 -7.38 -10.60 -1.91
N ARG A 334 -6.52 -11.30 -2.68
CA ARG A 334 -5.41 -10.66 -3.42
C ARG A 334 -5.90 -9.65 -4.43
N MET A 335 -6.94 -9.99 -5.21
CA MET A 335 -7.53 -9.06 -6.17
C MET A 335 -8.02 -7.78 -5.48
N THR A 336 -8.72 -7.93 -4.34
CA THR A 336 -9.22 -6.79 -3.54
C THR A 336 -8.07 -5.96 -2.95
N ALA A 337 -7.03 -6.62 -2.42
CA ALA A 337 -5.84 -5.95 -1.89
C ALA A 337 -5.11 -5.14 -2.98
N MET A 338 -5.01 -5.68 -4.19
CA MET A 338 -4.39 -4.99 -5.33
C MET A 338 -5.23 -3.80 -5.83
N ASP A 339 -6.56 -3.93 -5.82
CA ASP A 339 -7.45 -2.82 -6.17
C ASP A 339 -7.29 -1.65 -5.19
N ASN A 340 -7.30 -1.95 -3.89
CA ASN A 340 -7.07 -0.94 -2.85
C ASN A 340 -5.67 -0.31 -2.96
N ALA A 341 -4.64 -1.11 -3.22
CA ALA A 341 -3.28 -0.60 -3.42
C ALA A 341 -3.18 0.33 -4.64
N SER A 342 -3.88 0.01 -5.74
CA SER A 342 -3.88 0.84 -6.95
C SER A 342 -4.60 2.17 -6.75
N LYS A 343 -5.74 2.17 -6.04
CA LYS A 343 -6.47 3.38 -5.63
C LYS A 343 -5.63 4.27 -4.73
N ASN A 344 -5.03 3.69 -3.68
CA ASN A 344 -4.15 4.41 -2.76
C ASN A 344 -2.92 4.99 -3.48
N ALA A 345 -2.37 4.27 -4.47
CA ALA A 345 -1.29 4.78 -5.29
C ALA A 345 -1.73 5.98 -6.15
N GLY A 346 -2.95 5.98 -6.68
CA GLY A 346 -3.55 7.11 -7.38
C GLY A 346 -3.59 8.37 -6.51
N GLU A 347 -4.17 8.26 -5.30
CA GLU A 347 -4.23 9.39 -4.37
C GLU A 347 -2.84 9.94 -4.00
N MET A 348 -1.83 9.06 -3.87
CA MET A 348 -0.45 9.47 -3.62
C MET A 348 0.16 10.19 -4.83
N ILE A 349 -0.14 9.76 -6.05
CA ILE A 349 0.33 10.40 -7.27
C ILE A 349 -0.22 11.82 -7.35
N ASP A 350 -1.49 12.02 -7.05
CA ASP A 350 -2.12 13.35 -7.10
C ASP A 350 -1.46 14.31 -6.10
N LYS A 351 -1.30 13.86 -4.84
CA LYS A 351 -0.63 14.64 -3.78
C LYS A 351 0.83 14.96 -4.13
N LEU A 352 1.58 13.98 -4.64
CA LEU A 352 2.98 14.17 -5.04
C LEU A 352 3.10 15.09 -6.25
N THR A 353 2.15 15.05 -7.18
CA THR A 353 2.12 15.92 -8.36
C THR A 353 1.92 17.37 -7.95
N MET A 354 0.96 17.64 -7.05
CA MET A 354 0.75 18.98 -6.49
C MET A 354 2.00 19.49 -5.76
N THR A 355 2.62 18.64 -4.95
CA THR A 355 3.85 18.98 -4.22
C THR A 355 5.02 19.24 -5.17
N PHE A 356 5.16 18.43 -6.22
CA PHE A 356 6.19 18.58 -7.25
C PHE A 356 6.04 19.92 -7.97
N ASN A 357 4.84 20.26 -8.44
CA ASN A 357 4.58 21.51 -9.16
C ASN A 357 4.88 22.74 -8.29
N ARG A 358 4.41 22.73 -7.03
CA ARG A 358 4.69 23.81 -6.08
C ARG A 358 6.18 23.95 -5.78
N THR A 359 6.88 22.83 -5.60
CA THR A 359 8.33 22.82 -5.36
C THR A 359 9.10 23.31 -6.58
N ARG A 360 8.64 22.96 -7.79
CA ARG A 360 9.26 23.36 -9.05
C ARG A 360 9.17 24.86 -9.23
N GLN A 361 7.99 25.42 -9.01
CA GLN A 361 7.76 26.86 -9.04
C GLN A 361 8.67 27.57 -8.02
N ALA A 362 8.74 27.08 -6.77
CA ALA A 362 9.59 27.69 -5.75
C ALA A 362 11.09 27.70 -6.12
N VAL A 363 11.59 26.62 -6.75
CA VAL A 363 12.99 26.56 -7.23
C VAL A 363 13.22 27.54 -8.37
N ILE A 364 12.33 27.57 -9.38
CA ILE A 364 12.42 28.52 -10.48
C ILE A 364 12.42 29.96 -9.94
N THR A 365 11.46 30.32 -9.08
CA THR A 365 11.41 31.64 -8.47
C THR A 365 12.69 31.97 -7.71
N ARG A 366 13.28 31.00 -7.00
CA ARG A 366 14.54 31.20 -6.29
C ARG A 366 15.72 31.43 -7.25
N GLU A 367 15.87 30.60 -8.28
CA GLU A 367 16.93 30.76 -9.29
C GLU A 367 16.82 32.14 -9.97
N LEU A 368 15.61 32.58 -10.29
CA LEU A 368 15.35 33.91 -10.85
C LEU A 368 15.79 35.02 -9.89
N ILE A 369 15.42 34.94 -8.60
CA ILE A 369 15.85 35.91 -7.59
C ILE A 369 17.38 35.94 -7.45
N GLU A 370 18.04 34.79 -7.46
CA GLU A 370 19.50 34.69 -7.39
C GLU A 370 20.17 35.35 -8.62
N ILE A 371 19.64 35.15 -9.84
CA ILE A 371 20.13 35.80 -11.06
C ILE A 371 19.95 37.33 -10.99
N ILE A 372 18.75 37.81 -10.64
CA ILE A 372 18.45 39.24 -10.56
C ILE A 372 19.37 39.92 -9.53
N SER A 373 19.53 39.29 -8.35
CA SER A 373 20.42 39.81 -7.32
C SER A 373 21.88 39.86 -7.76
N GLY A 374 22.36 38.83 -8.46
CA GLY A 374 23.75 38.78 -8.96
C GLY A 374 24.02 39.81 -10.07
N CYS A 375 23.07 40.01 -10.99
CA CYS A 375 23.17 41.06 -12.00
C CYS A 375 23.20 42.46 -11.37
N ALA A 376 22.36 42.68 -10.36
CA ALA A 376 22.25 44.00 -9.77
C ALA A 376 23.51 44.37 -8.95
N THR A 377 24.26 43.40 -8.42
CA THR A 377 25.58 43.64 -7.78
C THR A 377 26.69 44.05 -8.74
N LEU A 378 26.56 43.76 -10.04
CA LEU A 378 27.57 44.13 -11.06
C LEU A 378 27.39 45.56 -11.59
N ASN A 379 26.22 46.17 -11.38
CA ASN A 379 25.90 47.52 -11.85
C ASN A 379 26.17 48.62 -10.79
N VAL A 380 26.89 48.30 -9.71
CA VAL A 380 27.25 49.26 -8.62
C VAL A 380 28.68 49.80 -8.81
N ASN A 381 29.08 50.08 -10.06
CA ASN A 381 30.30 50.84 -10.37
C ASN A 381 29.96 52.07 -11.20
#